data_AF-A0A7T0KI54-F1
#
_entry.id   AF-A0A7T0KI54-F1
#
_cell.length_a   1.000
_cell.length_b   1.000
_cell.length_c   1.000
_cell.angle_alpha   90.00
_cell.angle_beta   90.00
_cell.angle_gamma   90.00
#
_symmetry.space_group_name_H-M   'P 1'
#
loop_
_entity.id
_entity.type
_entity.pdbx_description
1 polymer ?
#
loop_
_entity_poly.entity_id
_entity_poly.type
_entity_poly.pdbx_seq_one_letter_code
_entity_poly.pdbx_strand_id
1 'polypeptide(L)'
;MNFETLLAGQGPVIDALAGFAGHSVEDLTANGLCPFVARKYVTLYNTYYGPTTYTGLQYKALTAARSQGHSAEALDFIESKTKRVADKLAKWKLRVKLCKTPAAQIEAVAREQLKKLAKPREDKEGVSLTHHANGLATLKATGKSVDIMDVHAVVDPQDQVESFLAVFRGGGAGKQRYIPIIPIYLDQICEFVDRMHNPGRYPTDADIRVRASNGAILTGKDLLERLCLDYGFIAALSREHGPLDLYRYSRSANSKQRLLLLAEGAECSWIGCHLPFDKCQIHHIHPWNQGGQTNMSNLTPLCPHHNGANEDHPPDGIPITRGRMVRMGTGVGWQAPGGAPPIQTRPAPTPPSATPTTSPPTNSPPPAHHQATPPPEAQHQAPPPPEAHHQATPPPES
;
A
#
# COMPACT_ATOMS: atom_id res chain seq x y z
N MET A 1 4.84 -59.06 -5.14
CA MET A 1 4.62 -57.91 -4.21
C MET A 1 3.22 -57.38 -4.46
N ASN A 2 2.34 -57.35 -3.46
CA ASN A 2 1.01 -56.75 -3.60
C ASN A 2 1.08 -55.25 -3.21
N PHE A 3 0.07 -54.45 -3.61
CA PHE A 3 0.07 -53.00 -3.36
C PHE A 3 0.14 -52.64 -1.87
N GLU A 4 -0.48 -53.44 -1.01
CA GLU A 4 -0.43 -53.24 0.45
C GLU A 4 0.95 -53.56 1.05
N THR A 5 1.71 -54.53 0.51
CA THR A 5 3.10 -54.81 0.92
C THR A 5 4.07 -53.73 0.45
N LEU A 6 3.80 -53.09 -0.69
CA LEU A 6 4.55 -51.92 -1.16
C LEU A 6 4.36 -50.72 -0.20
N LEU A 7 3.13 -50.49 0.27
CA LEU A 7 2.80 -49.42 1.22
C LEU A 7 3.28 -49.71 2.64
N ALA A 8 3.21 -50.97 3.11
CA ALA A 8 3.72 -51.38 4.41
C ALA A 8 5.26 -51.29 4.52
N GLY A 9 5.97 -51.41 3.39
CA GLY A 9 7.42 -51.17 3.29
C GLY A 9 7.82 -49.68 3.31
N GLN A 10 6.87 -48.75 3.27
CA GLN A 10 7.08 -47.31 3.40
C GLN A 10 6.92 -46.82 4.84
N GLY A 11 7.43 -47.59 5.81
CA GLY A 11 7.65 -47.06 7.16
C GLY A 11 8.49 -45.78 7.14
N PRO A 12 8.56 -45.01 8.24
CA PRO A 12 9.32 -43.76 8.28
C PRO A 12 10.74 -44.01 7.77
N VAL A 13 11.07 -43.45 6.60
CA VAL A 13 12.37 -43.69 5.94
C VAL A 13 13.52 -43.31 6.86
N ILE A 14 13.26 -42.43 7.82
CA ILE A 14 14.25 -42.01 8.81
C ILE A 14 14.81 -43.16 9.64
N ASP A 15 14.05 -44.21 9.93
CA ASP A 15 14.56 -45.37 10.67
C ASP A 15 15.39 -46.29 9.76
N ALA A 16 15.01 -46.42 8.50
CA ALA A 16 15.82 -47.11 7.50
C ALA A 16 17.15 -46.38 7.21
N LEU A 17 17.16 -45.04 7.31
CA LEU A 17 18.37 -44.23 7.12
C LEU A 17 19.48 -44.58 8.12
N ALA A 18 19.15 -45.01 9.34
CA ALA A 18 20.16 -45.43 10.32
C ALA A 18 21.02 -46.62 9.84
N GLY A 19 20.45 -47.50 9.02
CA GLY A 19 21.14 -48.66 8.43
C GLY A 19 22.18 -48.30 7.37
N PHE A 20 22.23 -47.06 6.91
CA PHE A 20 23.24 -46.56 5.96
C PHE A 20 24.55 -46.16 6.65
N ALA A 21 24.68 -46.42 7.95
CA ALA A 21 25.90 -46.13 8.70
C ALA A 21 27.12 -46.86 8.12
N GLY A 22 28.14 -46.10 7.75
CA GLY A 22 29.40 -46.64 7.22
C GLY A 22 29.38 -47.08 5.76
N HIS A 23 28.26 -46.95 5.04
CA HIS A 23 28.17 -47.28 3.62
C HIS A 23 28.50 -46.07 2.72
N SER A 24 29.41 -46.26 1.76
CA SER A 24 29.69 -45.28 0.71
C SER A 24 28.67 -45.35 -0.44
N VAL A 25 28.70 -44.37 -1.34
CA VAL A 25 27.84 -44.36 -2.54
C VAL A 25 28.18 -45.55 -3.43
N GLU A 26 29.46 -45.88 -3.53
CA GLU A 26 30.01 -47.00 -4.28
C GLU A 26 29.52 -48.34 -3.71
N ASP A 27 29.54 -48.51 -2.38
CA ASP A 27 29.06 -49.72 -1.72
C ASP A 27 27.56 -49.95 -1.98
N LEU A 28 26.75 -48.89 -1.86
CA LEU A 28 25.30 -48.99 -2.09
C LEU A 28 24.99 -49.26 -3.56
N THR A 29 25.78 -48.71 -4.47
CA THR A 29 25.64 -48.95 -5.91
C THR A 29 26.01 -50.39 -6.26
N ALA A 30 27.06 -50.94 -5.66
CA ALA A 30 27.43 -52.34 -5.80
C ALA A 30 26.35 -53.30 -5.26
N ASN A 31 25.56 -52.85 -4.29
CA ASN A 31 24.41 -53.57 -3.75
C ASN A 31 23.09 -53.32 -4.53
N GLY A 32 23.17 -52.73 -5.72
CA GLY A 32 22.03 -52.60 -6.64
C GLY A 32 21.21 -51.32 -6.53
N LEU A 33 21.64 -50.32 -5.73
CA LEU A 33 21.01 -49.00 -5.75
C LEU A 33 21.50 -48.19 -6.95
N CYS A 34 20.60 -47.43 -7.56
CA CYS A 34 20.98 -46.43 -8.55
C CYS A 34 21.88 -45.35 -7.92
N PRO A 35 22.96 -44.88 -8.58
CA PRO A 35 23.88 -43.88 -8.03
C PRO A 35 23.21 -42.58 -7.56
N PHE A 36 22.16 -42.13 -8.23
CA PHE A 36 21.39 -40.94 -7.82
C PHE A 36 20.66 -41.16 -6.50
N VAL A 37 20.11 -42.35 -6.31
CA VAL A 37 19.41 -42.77 -5.10
C VAL A 37 20.42 -42.92 -3.97
N ALA A 38 21.51 -43.67 -4.17
CA ALA A 38 22.57 -43.84 -3.18
C ALA A 38 23.11 -42.49 -2.64
N ARG A 39 23.40 -41.52 -3.53
CA ARG A 39 23.83 -40.16 -3.13
C ARG A 39 22.81 -39.43 -2.25
N LYS A 40 21.52 -39.52 -2.59
CA LYS A 40 20.44 -38.92 -1.79
C LYS A 40 20.40 -39.53 -0.39
N TYR A 41 20.38 -40.86 -0.27
CA TYR A 41 20.33 -41.54 1.03
C TYR A 41 21.56 -41.25 1.90
N VAL A 42 22.77 -41.27 1.32
CA VAL A 42 24.01 -40.90 2.04
C VAL A 42 23.97 -39.44 2.50
N THR A 43 23.46 -38.52 1.68
CA THR A 43 23.32 -37.09 2.05
C THR A 43 22.34 -36.92 3.22
N LEU A 44 21.20 -37.61 3.17
CA LEU A 44 20.22 -37.58 4.26
C LEU A 44 20.78 -38.21 5.53
N TYR A 45 21.45 -39.37 5.44
CA TYR A 45 22.13 -40.00 6.56
C TYR A 45 23.12 -39.04 7.23
N ASN A 46 24.04 -38.45 6.45
CA ASN A 46 25.04 -37.52 6.98
C ASN A 46 24.41 -36.28 7.63
N THR A 47 23.23 -35.86 7.16
CA THR A 47 22.52 -34.70 7.73
C THR A 47 21.83 -35.06 9.05
N TYR A 48 21.12 -36.18 9.11
CA TYR A 48 20.26 -36.54 10.25
C TYR A 48 20.96 -37.40 11.31
N TYR A 49 21.96 -38.19 10.94
CA TYR A 49 22.72 -39.09 11.83
C TYR A 49 24.21 -38.77 11.88
N GLY A 50 24.73 -38.00 10.93
CA GLY A 50 26.14 -37.60 10.91
C GLY A 50 26.52 -36.62 12.03
N PRO A 51 27.83 -36.41 12.27
CA PRO A 51 28.32 -35.57 13.35
C PRO A 51 27.93 -34.10 13.15
N THR A 52 27.41 -33.46 14.20
CA THR A 52 27.07 -32.03 14.20
C THR A 52 27.22 -31.41 15.58
N THR A 53 27.51 -30.11 15.63
CA THR A 53 27.54 -29.34 16.89
C THR A 53 26.14 -29.02 17.43
N TYR A 54 25.09 -29.23 16.63
CA TYR A 54 23.69 -28.96 16.99
C TYR A 54 22.90 -30.23 17.33
N THR A 55 23.50 -31.13 18.12
CA THR A 55 22.95 -32.46 18.46
C THR A 55 21.51 -32.41 18.98
N GLY A 56 21.18 -31.42 19.83
CA GLY A 56 19.82 -31.25 20.35
C GLY A 56 18.78 -30.85 19.29
N LEU A 57 19.17 -30.11 18.24
CA LEU A 57 18.29 -29.77 17.12
C LEU A 57 18.21 -30.93 16.11
N GLN A 58 19.30 -31.66 15.91
CA GLN A 58 19.31 -32.89 15.13
C GLN A 58 18.36 -33.92 15.71
N TYR A 59 18.43 -34.18 17.02
CA TYR A 59 17.50 -35.06 17.73
C TYR A 59 16.04 -34.61 17.55
N LYS A 60 15.75 -33.31 17.72
CA LYS A 60 14.39 -32.77 17.52
C LYS A 60 13.89 -32.94 16.08
N ALA A 61 14.76 -32.79 15.09
CA ALA A 61 14.41 -32.98 13.69
C ALA A 61 14.13 -34.46 13.37
N LEU A 62 14.97 -35.37 13.89
CA LEU A 62 14.79 -36.83 13.82
C LEU A 62 13.45 -37.26 14.42
N THR A 63 13.20 -36.90 15.68
CA THR A 63 11.96 -37.29 16.38
C THR A 63 10.72 -36.73 15.69
N ALA A 64 10.79 -35.48 15.23
CA ALA A 64 9.68 -34.86 14.49
C ALA A 64 9.41 -35.56 13.17
N ALA A 65 10.45 -35.86 12.38
CA ALA A 65 10.30 -36.54 11.12
C ALA A 65 9.81 -37.99 11.27
N ARG A 66 10.24 -38.68 12.33
CA ARG A 66 9.70 -39.99 12.71
C ARG A 66 8.20 -39.88 13.05
N SER A 67 7.83 -38.91 13.88
CA SER A 67 6.42 -38.73 14.29
C SER A 67 5.49 -38.37 13.13
N GLN A 68 5.99 -37.65 12.12
CA GLN A 68 5.22 -37.26 10.93
C GLN A 68 5.28 -38.32 9.82
N GLY A 69 6.08 -39.38 9.98
CA GLY A 69 6.23 -40.42 8.96
C GLY A 69 6.83 -39.91 7.64
N HIS A 70 7.77 -38.97 7.69
CA HIS A 70 8.32 -38.38 6.46
C HIS A 70 9.04 -39.40 5.58
N SER A 71 8.74 -39.38 4.29
CA SER A 71 9.43 -40.18 3.27
C SER A 71 10.80 -39.59 2.92
N ALA A 72 11.60 -40.33 2.14
CA ALA A 72 12.90 -39.87 1.65
C ALA A 72 12.76 -38.58 0.81
N GLU A 73 11.67 -38.48 0.04
CA GLU A 73 11.33 -37.34 -0.83
C GLU A 73 10.97 -36.12 -0.01
N ALA A 74 10.20 -36.30 1.07
CA ALA A 74 9.86 -35.21 1.98
C ALA A 74 11.12 -34.66 2.67
N LEU A 75 12.02 -35.53 3.15
CA LEU A 75 13.28 -35.10 3.77
C LEU A 75 14.22 -34.41 2.77
N ASP A 76 14.35 -34.95 1.55
CA ASP A 76 15.14 -34.31 0.50
C ASP A 76 14.57 -32.94 0.10
N PHE A 77 13.25 -32.82 0.03
CA PHE A 77 12.58 -31.54 -0.19
C PHE A 77 12.87 -30.55 0.93
N ILE A 78 12.81 -30.97 2.20
CA ILE A 78 13.20 -30.14 3.35
C ILE A 78 14.64 -29.64 3.16
N GLU A 79 15.57 -30.52 2.82
CA GLU A 79 16.98 -30.15 2.61
C GLU A 79 17.17 -29.18 1.43
N SER A 80 16.39 -29.32 0.36
CA SER A 80 16.39 -28.36 -0.75
C SER A 80 16.05 -26.94 -0.29
N LYS A 81 15.16 -26.78 0.71
CA LYS A 81 14.76 -25.49 1.25
C LYS A 81 15.76 -24.97 2.29
N THR A 82 16.26 -25.82 3.18
CA THR A 82 17.22 -25.42 4.22
C THR A 82 18.55 -24.98 3.63
N LYS A 83 18.97 -25.52 2.48
CA LYS A 83 20.18 -25.11 1.74
C LYS A 83 20.22 -23.61 1.38
N ARG A 84 19.05 -22.96 1.25
CA ARG A 84 18.92 -21.53 0.92
C ARG A 84 19.28 -20.59 2.08
N VAL A 85 19.46 -21.12 3.29
CA VAL A 85 19.80 -20.35 4.49
C VAL A 85 21.30 -20.44 4.76
N ALA A 86 21.98 -19.29 4.84
CA ALA A 86 23.42 -19.23 5.11
C ALA A 86 23.75 -19.51 6.59
N ASP A 87 23.00 -18.91 7.51
CA ASP A 87 23.22 -19.06 8.95
C ASP A 87 22.94 -20.50 9.42
N LYS A 88 23.91 -21.12 10.10
CA LYS A 88 23.88 -22.53 10.50
C LYS A 88 22.79 -22.81 11.54
N LEU A 89 22.57 -21.91 12.49
CA LEU A 89 21.56 -22.07 13.53
C LEU A 89 20.15 -21.90 12.96
N ALA A 90 19.92 -20.88 12.14
CA ALA A 90 18.66 -20.65 11.44
C ALA A 90 18.33 -21.81 10.49
N LYS A 91 19.34 -22.38 9.81
CA LYS A 91 19.19 -23.60 9.00
C LYS A 91 18.65 -24.77 9.82
N TRP A 92 19.23 -25.03 11.01
CA TRP A 92 18.73 -26.10 11.89
C TRP A 92 17.34 -25.81 12.47
N LYS A 93 17.06 -24.57 12.88
CA LYS A 93 15.72 -24.17 13.34
C LYS A 93 14.67 -24.36 12.26
N LEU A 94 14.98 -23.98 11.01
CA LEU A 94 14.12 -24.20 9.86
C LEU A 94 13.90 -25.70 9.63
N ARG A 95 14.97 -26.51 9.65
CA ARG A 95 14.87 -27.98 9.48
C ARG A 95 13.92 -28.60 10.50
N VAL A 96 14.10 -28.31 11.79
CA VAL A 96 13.21 -28.83 12.85
C VAL A 96 11.77 -28.42 12.61
N LYS A 97 11.53 -27.17 12.22
CA LYS A 97 10.19 -26.67 11.94
C LYS A 97 9.53 -27.40 10.76
N LEU A 98 10.27 -27.63 9.69
CA LEU A 98 9.76 -28.36 8.53
C LEU A 98 9.55 -29.85 8.84
N CYS A 99 10.45 -30.50 9.59
CA CYS A 99 10.25 -31.89 10.05
C CYS A 99 9.00 -32.04 10.94
N LYS A 100 8.61 -31.01 11.70
CA LYS A 100 7.37 -31.00 12.49
C LYS A 100 6.09 -30.75 11.66
N THR A 101 6.24 -30.30 10.42
CA THR A 101 5.12 -29.92 9.55
C THR A 101 4.64 -31.16 8.76
N PRO A 102 3.33 -31.42 8.63
CA PRO A 102 2.82 -32.49 7.78
C PRO A 102 3.28 -32.33 6.32
N ALA A 103 3.53 -33.43 5.61
CA ALA A 103 4.14 -33.43 4.27
C ALA A 103 3.47 -32.47 3.27
N ALA A 104 2.13 -32.43 3.25
CA ALA A 104 1.34 -31.56 2.37
C ALA A 104 1.53 -30.05 2.61
N GLN A 105 2.01 -29.65 3.79
CA GLN A 105 2.13 -28.24 4.19
C GLN A 105 3.59 -27.74 4.19
N ILE A 106 4.58 -28.63 3.98
CA ILE A 106 6.00 -28.29 4.06
C ILE A 106 6.35 -27.12 3.12
N GLU A 107 5.84 -27.12 1.89
CA GLU A 107 6.15 -26.07 0.91
C GLU A 107 5.63 -24.69 1.34
N ALA A 108 4.38 -24.63 1.79
CA ALA A 108 3.76 -23.39 2.24
C ALA A 108 4.51 -22.79 3.42
N VAL A 109 4.81 -23.61 4.44
CA VAL A 109 5.56 -23.20 5.63
C VAL A 109 6.99 -22.81 5.26
N ALA A 110 7.68 -23.56 4.42
CA ALA A 110 9.05 -23.25 3.98
C ALA A 110 9.14 -21.90 3.28
N ARG A 111 8.21 -21.60 2.37
CA ARG A 111 8.14 -20.31 1.67
C ARG A 111 7.96 -19.14 2.63
N GLU A 112 7.04 -19.28 3.60
CA GLU A 112 6.81 -18.25 4.61
C GLU A 112 8.04 -18.03 5.51
N GLN A 113 8.69 -19.11 5.96
CA GLN A 113 9.88 -18.99 6.80
C GLN A 113 11.08 -18.40 6.04
N LEU A 114 11.28 -18.79 4.78
CA LEU A 114 12.34 -18.23 3.95
C LEU A 114 12.12 -16.74 3.69
N LYS A 115 10.87 -16.28 3.57
CA LYS A 115 10.56 -14.84 3.47
C LYS A 115 10.93 -14.10 4.76
N LYS A 116 10.68 -14.70 5.93
CA LYS A 116 11.05 -14.12 7.24
C LYS A 116 12.57 -14.06 7.46
N LEU A 117 13.31 -15.02 6.90
CA LEU A 117 14.77 -15.10 7.00
C LEU A 117 15.50 -14.31 5.91
N ALA A 118 14.80 -13.88 4.85
CA ALA A 118 15.40 -13.09 3.79
C ALA A 118 15.76 -11.71 4.32
N LYS A 119 17.05 -11.34 4.27
CA LYS A 119 17.45 -9.95 4.48
C LYS A 119 16.77 -9.10 3.39
N PRO A 120 16.12 -7.97 3.74
CA PRO A 120 15.66 -7.02 2.73
C PRO A 120 16.81 -6.70 1.79
N ARG A 121 16.55 -6.78 0.49
CA ARG A 121 17.52 -6.32 -0.51
C ARG A 121 17.71 -4.82 -0.30
N GLU A 122 18.91 -4.43 0.10
CA GLU A 122 19.32 -3.03 0.08
C GLU A 122 19.65 -2.68 -1.37
N ASP A 123 18.83 -1.83 -1.98
CA ASP A 123 19.12 -1.28 -3.30
C ASP A 123 20.26 -0.27 -3.18
N LYS A 124 21.29 -0.45 -4.01
CA LYS A 124 22.46 0.44 -4.07
C LYS A 124 22.47 1.14 -5.41
N GLU A 125 22.77 2.44 -5.39
CA GLU A 125 23.01 3.19 -6.62
C GLU A 125 24.18 2.56 -7.38
N GLY A 126 24.06 2.54 -8.70
CA GLY A 126 25.06 1.93 -9.55
C GLY A 126 24.57 1.67 -10.97
N VAL A 127 25.53 1.44 -11.84
CA VAL A 127 25.31 1.11 -13.25
C VAL A 127 25.89 -0.26 -13.52
N SER A 128 25.12 -1.12 -14.17
CA SER A 128 25.59 -2.44 -14.62
C SER A 128 25.35 -2.59 -16.12
N LEU A 129 26.34 -3.16 -16.81
CA LEU A 129 26.29 -3.47 -18.23
C LEU A 129 26.35 -4.99 -18.41
N THR A 130 25.43 -5.55 -19.18
CA THR A 130 25.41 -6.98 -19.53
C THR A 130 25.47 -7.12 -21.05
N HIS A 131 26.41 -7.92 -21.55
CA HIS A 131 26.53 -8.22 -22.98
C HIS A 131 25.81 -9.53 -23.31
N HIS A 132 25.23 -9.60 -24.49
CA HIS A 132 24.50 -10.76 -25.00
C HIS A 132 25.19 -11.34 -26.24
N ALA A 133 25.04 -12.64 -26.45
CA ALA A 133 25.69 -13.35 -27.57
C ALA A 133 25.22 -12.88 -28.96
N ASN A 134 24.05 -12.22 -29.04
CA ASN A 134 23.49 -11.66 -30.28
C ASN A 134 24.02 -10.24 -30.60
N GLY A 135 25.03 -9.76 -29.87
CA GLY A 135 25.62 -8.43 -30.07
C GLY A 135 24.87 -7.28 -29.38
N LEU A 136 23.76 -7.56 -28.70
CA LEU A 136 23.06 -6.57 -27.89
C LEU A 136 23.70 -6.41 -26.51
N ALA A 137 23.48 -5.26 -25.89
CA ALA A 137 23.87 -5.01 -24.51
C ALA A 137 22.74 -4.36 -23.72
N THR A 138 22.64 -4.69 -22.44
CA THR A 138 21.70 -4.09 -21.49
C THR A 138 22.44 -3.21 -20.52
N LEU A 139 22.10 -1.92 -20.51
CA LEU A 139 22.50 -0.96 -19.49
C LEU A 139 21.39 -0.89 -18.43
N LYS A 140 21.72 -1.16 -17.18
CA LYS A 140 20.81 -0.97 -16.05
C LYS A 140 21.42 0.07 -15.11
N ALA A 141 20.72 1.19 -14.94
CA ALA A 141 21.08 2.22 -13.98
C ALA A 141 20.12 2.18 -12.79
N THR A 142 20.67 2.26 -11.58
CA THR A 142 19.92 2.45 -10.33
C THR A 142 20.42 3.74 -9.71
N GLY A 143 19.52 4.69 -9.48
CA GLY A 143 19.80 6.00 -8.89
C GLY A 143 18.61 6.48 -8.09
N LYS A 144 18.63 7.75 -7.64
CA LYS A 144 17.45 8.36 -7.02
C LYS A 144 16.24 8.18 -7.93
N SER A 145 15.12 7.75 -7.35
CA SER A 145 13.89 7.44 -8.08
C SER A 145 13.47 8.58 -9.00
N VAL A 146 13.66 9.82 -8.57
CA VAL A 146 13.23 10.97 -9.34
C VAL A 146 14.08 11.21 -10.59
N ASP A 147 15.40 11.04 -10.49
CA ASP A 147 16.31 11.23 -11.62
C ASP A 147 16.09 10.15 -12.69
N ILE A 148 15.82 8.91 -12.25
CA ILE A 148 15.49 7.80 -13.16
C ILE A 148 14.16 8.07 -13.88
N MET A 149 13.17 8.65 -13.22
CA MET A 149 11.89 8.95 -13.85
C MET A 149 11.97 10.14 -14.80
N ASP A 150 12.83 11.13 -14.54
CA ASP A 150 13.09 12.23 -15.48
C ASP A 150 13.73 11.71 -16.79
N VAL A 151 14.63 10.72 -16.68
CA VAL A 151 15.21 10.04 -17.85
C VAL A 151 14.19 9.14 -18.55
N HIS A 152 13.34 8.44 -17.81
CA HIS A 152 12.30 7.59 -18.41
C HIS A 152 11.23 8.40 -19.13
N ALA A 153 10.89 9.60 -18.64
CA ALA A 153 9.83 10.44 -19.20
C ALA A 153 10.08 10.89 -20.65
N VAL A 154 11.34 10.88 -21.11
CA VAL A 154 11.71 11.26 -22.48
C VAL A 154 11.80 10.05 -23.43
N VAL A 155 11.62 8.83 -22.92
CA VAL A 155 11.66 7.60 -23.73
C VAL A 155 10.32 7.39 -24.42
N ASP A 156 10.33 7.35 -25.75
CA ASP A 156 9.15 7.06 -26.56
C ASP A 156 8.78 5.56 -26.43
N PRO A 157 7.55 5.21 -26.04
CA PRO A 157 7.10 3.82 -25.95
C PRO A 157 7.23 3.02 -27.25
N GLN A 158 7.14 3.68 -28.42
CA GLN A 158 7.26 3.05 -29.75
C GLN A 158 8.71 2.94 -30.24
N ASP A 159 9.61 3.76 -29.71
CA ASP A 159 11.03 3.75 -30.09
C ASP A 159 11.94 3.94 -28.87
N GLN A 160 11.91 2.97 -27.96
CA GLN A 160 12.48 3.12 -26.62
C GLN A 160 14.00 3.28 -26.62
N VAL A 161 14.70 2.52 -27.46
CA VAL A 161 16.17 2.48 -27.43
C VAL A 161 16.77 3.70 -28.14
N GLU A 162 16.30 4.06 -29.33
CA GLU A 162 16.85 5.22 -30.03
C GLU A 162 16.41 6.54 -29.39
N SER A 163 15.18 6.65 -28.87
CA SER A 163 14.78 7.85 -28.11
C SER A 163 15.62 8.03 -26.83
N PHE A 164 15.92 6.94 -26.12
CA PHE A 164 16.83 6.97 -24.98
C PHE A 164 18.25 7.38 -25.39
N LEU A 165 18.81 6.79 -26.45
CA LEU A 165 20.17 7.08 -26.91
C LEU A 165 20.31 8.49 -27.50
N ALA A 166 19.26 9.03 -28.12
CA ALA A 166 19.23 10.39 -28.64
C ALA A 166 19.48 11.44 -27.55
N VAL A 167 18.98 11.20 -26.34
CA VAL A 167 19.21 12.05 -25.16
C VAL A 167 20.71 12.15 -24.83
N PHE A 168 21.44 11.03 -24.91
CA PHE A 168 22.89 10.99 -24.65
C PHE A 168 23.72 11.53 -25.81
N ARG A 169 23.26 11.40 -27.06
CA ARG A 169 23.97 11.85 -28.27
C ARG A 169 23.84 13.36 -28.53
N GLY A 170 23.23 14.12 -27.62
CA GLY A 170 23.04 15.57 -27.76
C GLY A 170 21.93 15.99 -28.73
N GLY A 171 21.19 15.01 -29.29
CA GLY A 171 20.00 15.23 -30.10
C GLY A 171 18.81 15.55 -29.20
N GLY A 172 18.79 16.76 -28.66
CA GLY A 172 17.75 17.24 -27.76
C GLY A 172 16.35 17.16 -28.40
N ALA A 173 15.63 16.08 -28.14
CA ALA A 173 14.19 16.16 -28.00
C ALA A 173 13.97 17.09 -26.79
N GLY A 174 13.65 18.36 -27.08
CA GLY A 174 13.62 19.43 -26.10
C GLY A 174 12.94 18.97 -24.83
N LYS A 175 13.67 19.04 -23.70
CA LYS A 175 13.27 18.59 -22.35
C LYS A 175 11.75 18.55 -22.27
N GLN A 176 11.11 17.40 -22.57
CA GLN A 176 9.72 17.22 -22.21
C GLN A 176 9.77 17.11 -20.69
N ARG A 177 9.63 18.28 -20.06
CA ARG A 177 9.68 18.42 -18.61
C ARG A 177 8.37 17.86 -18.13
N TYR A 178 8.39 16.58 -17.78
CA TYR A 178 7.32 16.00 -17.03
C TYR A 178 7.23 16.76 -15.70
N ILE A 179 6.14 17.50 -15.48
CA ILE A 179 5.89 18.21 -14.23
C ILE A 179 5.04 17.27 -13.36
N PRO A 180 5.64 16.50 -12.43
CA PRO A 180 4.86 15.64 -11.56
C PRO A 180 3.95 16.49 -10.67
N ILE A 181 2.67 16.12 -10.61
CA ILE A 181 1.80 16.53 -9.49
C ILE A 181 2.23 15.71 -8.28
N ILE A 182 2.52 16.40 -7.18
CA ILE A 182 2.87 15.81 -5.89
C ILE A 182 1.68 16.02 -4.95
N PRO A 183 0.83 15.01 -4.74
CA PRO A 183 -0.25 15.10 -3.76
C PRO A 183 0.33 15.03 -2.35
N ILE A 184 0.06 16.05 -1.54
CA ILE A 184 0.45 16.07 -0.13
C ILE A 184 -0.83 16.28 0.69
N TYR A 185 -1.01 15.43 1.69
CA TYR A 185 -2.11 15.56 2.62
C TYR A 185 -1.82 16.62 3.68
N LEU A 186 -2.87 17.26 4.21
CA LEU A 186 -2.73 18.38 5.15
C LEU A 186 -1.96 18.01 6.44
N ASP A 187 -2.15 16.79 6.94
CA ASP A 187 -1.40 16.21 8.06
C ASP A 187 0.12 16.14 7.76
N GLN A 188 0.48 15.71 6.55
CA GLN A 188 1.87 15.67 6.10
C GLN A 188 2.47 17.07 5.99
N ILE A 189 1.70 18.08 5.55
CA ILE A 189 2.14 19.48 5.52
C ILE A 189 2.42 20.00 6.93
N CYS A 190 1.53 19.72 7.88
CA CYS A 190 1.75 20.09 9.29
C CYS A 190 3.02 19.45 9.86
N GLU A 191 3.26 18.17 9.56
CA GLU A 191 4.48 17.46 9.98
C GLU A 191 5.74 18.06 9.35
N PHE A 192 5.68 18.43 8.05
CA PHE A 192 6.77 19.12 7.36
C PHE A 192 7.12 20.46 8.01
N VAL A 193 6.10 21.28 8.29
CA VAL A 193 6.28 22.62 8.89
C VAL A 193 6.79 22.52 10.34
N ASP A 194 6.26 21.59 11.14
CA ASP A 194 6.70 21.39 12.52
C ASP A 194 8.16 20.94 12.59
N ARG A 195 8.59 20.01 11.72
CA ARG A 195 10.00 19.58 11.64
C ARG A 195 10.94 20.71 11.23
N MET A 196 10.52 21.61 10.33
CA MET A 196 11.33 22.76 9.93
C MET A 196 11.58 23.74 11.08
N HIS A 197 10.55 24.01 11.88
CA HIS A 197 10.64 24.97 12.98
C HIS A 197 11.21 24.34 14.27
N ASN A 198 11.13 23.01 14.42
CA ASN A 198 11.55 22.28 15.62
C ASN A 198 12.51 21.11 15.30
N PRO A 199 13.71 21.36 14.74
CA PRO A 199 14.63 20.29 14.30
C PRO A 199 15.13 19.39 15.44
N GLY A 200 15.18 19.88 16.68
CA GLY A 200 15.59 19.10 17.85
C GLY A 200 14.55 18.11 18.37
N ARG A 201 13.29 18.18 17.89
CA ARG A 201 12.17 17.34 18.36
C ARG A 201 12.13 15.97 17.67
N TYR A 202 12.77 15.83 16.52
CA TYR A 202 12.70 14.63 15.68
C TYR A 202 14.11 14.05 15.47
N PRO A 203 14.60 13.17 16.39
CA PRO A 203 15.99 12.71 16.42
C PRO A 203 16.35 11.63 15.41
N THR A 204 15.49 11.35 14.41
CA THR A 204 15.74 10.30 13.41
C THR A 204 15.68 10.87 12.00
N ASP A 205 16.61 10.43 11.15
CA ASP A 205 16.64 10.58 9.68
C ASP A 205 15.46 9.85 8.99
N ALA A 206 14.31 9.73 9.65
CA ALA A 206 13.10 9.18 9.06
C ALA A 206 12.57 10.21 8.05
N ASP A 207 13.12 10.14 6.83
CA ASP A 207 12.72 10.97 5.70
C ASP A 207 11.23 10.79 5.43
N ILE A 208 10.49 11.90 5.46
CA ILE A 208 9.11 11.91 4.95
C ILE A 208 9.17 11.54 3.47
N ARG A 209 8.42 10.49 3.09
CA ARG A 209 8.36 10.01 1.71
C ARG A 209 7.04 10.40 1.07
N VAL A 210 7.12 11.16 -0.03
CA VAL A 210 5.96 11.51 -0.85
C VAL A 210 6.07 10.84 -2.21
N ARG A 211 4.93 10.38 -2.74
CA ARG A 211 4.87 9.71 -4.05
C ARG A 211 4.25 10.66 -5.07
N ALA A 212 4.99 10.93 -6.14
CA ALA A 212 4.52 11.71 -7.27
C ALA A 212 3.60 10.88 -8.19
N SER A 213 2.83 11.58 -9.03
CA SER A 213 1.95 10.98 -10.06
C SER A 213 2.63 10.05 -11.06
N ASN A 214 3.92 10.26 -11.37
CA ASN A 214 4.69 9.32 -12.20
C ASN A 214 5.20 8.09 -11.42
N GLY A 215 4.98 8.03 -10.11
CA GLY A 215 5.49 6.96 -9.26
C GLY A 215 6.85 7.24 -8.63
N ALA A 216 7.48 8.39 -8.90
CA ALA A 216 8.70 8.80 -8.21
C ALA A 216 8.46 8.94 -6.70
N ILE A 217 9.41 8.48 -5.90
CA ILE A 217 9.40 8.65 -4.44
C ILE A 217 10.43 9.73 -4.08
N LEU A 218 9.97 10.78 -3.42
CA LEU A 218 10.78 11.92 -2.99
C LEU A 218 10.93 11.88 -1.47
N THR A 219 12.13 12.20 -0.98
CA THR A 219 12.33 12.55 0.43
C THR A 219 11.84 13.98 0.69
N GLY A 220 11.68 14.33 1.97
CA GLY A 220 11.38 15.70 2.36
C GLY A 220 12.39 16.72 1.85
N LYS A 221 13.67 16.34 1.82
CA LYS A 221 14.75 17.14 1.24
C LYS A 221 14.59 17.32 -0.28
N ASP A 222 14.37 16.23 -1.02
CA ASP A 222 14.19 16.31 -2.49
C ASP A 222 12.95 17.14 -2.88
N LEU A 223 11.92 17.16 -2.01
CA LEU A 223 10.73 17.99 -2.18
C LEU A 223 11.04 19.48 -1.95
N LEU A 224 11.77 19.83 -0.89
CA LEU A 224 12.17 21.21 -0.57
C LEU A 224 13.09 21.80 -1.64
N GLU A 225 14.05 21.03 -2.14
CA GLU A 225 14.92 21.45 -3.25
C GLU A 225 14.09 21.77 -4.50
N ARG A 226 13.08 20.95 -4.83
CA ARG A 226 12.18 21.23 -5.97
C ARG A 226 11.24 22.42 -5.74
N LEU A 227 10.75 22.59 -4.52
CA LEU A 227 9.93 23.74 -4.11
C LEU A 227 10.64 25.08 -4.31
N CYS A 228 11.94 25.11 -4.05
CA CYS A 228 12.76 26.31 -4.15
C CYS A 228 13.32 26.57 -5.56
N LEU A 229 13.20 25.61 -6.49
CA LEU A 229 13.86 25.65 -7.81
C LEU A 229 12.91 25.76 -9.01
N ASP A 230 11.66 26.22 -8.84
CA ASP A 230 10.65 26.41 -9.92
C ASP A 230 10.16 25.12 -10.62
N TYR A 231 10.41 23.92 -10.07
CA TYR A 231 10.05 22.65 -10.73
C TYR A 231 8.93 21.90 -9.99
N GLY A 232 7.67 22.12 -10.39
CA GLY A 232 6.52 21.32 -9.90
C GLY A 232 5.29 22.12 -9.48
N PHE A 233 4.12 21.47 -9.39
CA PHE A 233 2.95 21.99 -8.69
C PHE A 233 2.66 21.13 -7.45
N ILE A 234 2.49 21.77 -6.29
CA ILE A 234 1.95 21.11 -5.10
C ILE A 234 0.43 21.23 -5.10
N ALA A 235 -0.23 20.08 -4.98
CA ALA A 235 -1.66 19.99 -4.72
C ALA A 235 -1.85 19.54 -3.27
N ALA A 236 -2.42 20.43 -2.44
CA ALA A 236 -2.82 20.10 -1.09
C ALA A 236 -4.25 19.54 -1.11
N LEU A 237 -4.42 18.34 -0.58
CA LEU A 237 -5.67 17.59 -0.59
C LEU A 237 -6.07 17.26 0.84
N SER A 238 -7.30 17.61 1.23
CA SER A 238 -7.94 17.05 2.41
C SER A 238 -8.46 15.65 2.08
N ARG A 239 -8.30 14.71 3.02
CA ARG A 239 -8.88 13.36 2.89
C ARG A 239 -10.41 13.37 2.92
N GLU A 240 -11.00 14.34 3.63
CA GLU A 240 -12.44 14.45 3.84
C GLU A 240 -13.10 15.41 2.84
N HIS A 241 -12.38 16.48 2.47
CA HIS A 241 -12.95 17.60 1.72
C HIS A 241 -12.39 17.73 0.29
N GLY A 242 -11.46 16.87 -0.12
CA GLY A 242 -10.82 16.96 -1.43
C GLY A 242 -9.86 18.16 -1.53
N PRO A 243 -9.65 18.73 -2.73
CA PRO A 243 -8.71 19.84 -2.90
C PRO A 243 -9.03 21.08 -2.07
N LEU A 244 -8.00 21.70 -1.47
CA LEU A 244 -8.19 22.87 -0.60
C LEU A 244 -8.57 24.13 -1.39
N ASP A 245 -9.50 24.91 -0.82
CA ASP A 245 -10.04 26.13 -1.42
C ASP A 245 -9.04 27.30 -1.41
N LEU A 246 -9.10 28.14 -2.46
CA LEU A 246 -8.45 29.45 -2.51
C LEU A 246 -9.54 30.50 -2.45
N TYR A 247 -9.76 31.09 -1.27
CA TYR A 247 -10.76 32.13 -1.04
C TYR A 247 -10.61 33.35 -1.99
N ARG A 248 -11.67 34.15 -2.09
CA ARG A 248 -11.96 35.16 -3.14
C ARG A 248 -10.85 36.20 -3.41
N TYR A 249 -10.09 36.04 -4.51
CA TYR A 249 -9.17 37.06 -5.07
C TYR A 249 -9.32 37.34 -6.59
N SER A 250 -10.01 36.48 -7.35
CA SER A 250 -10.09 36.56 -8.82
C SER A 250 -11.38 35.92 -9.37
N ARG A 251 -11.92 36.47 -10.48
CA ARG A 251 -13.07 35.89 -11.22
C ARG A 251 -12.69 34.61 -11.98
N SER A 252 -11.47 34.52 -12.49
CA SER A 252 -11.03 33.37 -13.30
C SER A 252 -10.36 32.32 -12.44
N ALA A 253 -10.70 31.05 -12.68
CA ALA A 253 -10.01 29.93 -12.07
C ALA A 253 -8.54 29.93 -12.52
N ASN A 254 -7.61 29.96 -11.56
CA ASN A 254 -6.19 29.91 -11.87
C ASN A 254 -5.76 28.50 -12.32
N SER A 255 -4.53 28.36 -12.81
CA SER A 255 -4.02 27.08 -13.32
C SER A 255 -4.10 25.95 -12.29
N LYS A 256 -3.94 26.25 -10.98
CA LYS A 256 -4.08 25.25 -9.91
C LYS A 256 -5.52 24.76 -9.79
N GLN A 257 -6.49 25.65 -9.78
CA GLN A 257 -7.91 25.30 -9.70
C GLN A 257 -8.39 24.55 -10.94
N ARG A 258 -7.92 24.92 -12.13
CA ARG A 258 -8.18 24.16 -13.36
C ARG A 258 -7.61 22.74 -13.28
N LEU A 259 -6.40 22.58 -12.76
CA LEU A 259 -5.77 21.27 -12.59
C LEU A 259 -6.51 20.39 -11.56
N LEU A 260 -7.00 21.00 -10.48
CA LEU A 260 -7.80 20.32 -9.47
C LEU A 260 -9.18 19.90 -10.02
N LEU A 261 -9.81 20.73 -10.85
CA LEU A 261 -11.06 20.39 -11.52
C LEU A 261 -10.86 19.29 -12.57
N LEU A 262 -9.71 19.26 -13.26
CA LEU A 262 -9.33 18.17 -14.15
C LEU A 262 -9.21 16.84 -13.39
N ALA A 263 -8.65 16.88 -12.17
CA ALA A 263 -8.56 15.72 -11.29
C ALA A 263 -9.94 15.28 -10.75
N GLU A 264 -10.88 16.23 -10.58
CA GLU A 264 -12.28 15.93 -10.26
C GLU A 264 -13.02 15.29 -11.45
N GLY A 265 -12.69 15.68 -12.69
CA GLY A 265 -12.96 14.85 -13.86
C GLY A 265 -12.58 15.45 -15.22
N ALA A 266 -12.24 14.55 -16.15
CA ALA A 266 -11.59 14.86 -17.44
C ALA A 266 -12.48 15.34 -18.60
N GLU A 267 -13.79 15.46 -18.41
CA GLU A 267 -14.77 15.87 -19.44
C GLU A 267 -15.73 16.96 -18.91
N CYS A 268 -16.64 17.43 -19.76
CA CYS A 268 -17.75 18.31 -19.39
C CYS A 268 -18.64 17.64 -18.33
N SER A 269 -19.00 18.37 -17.27
CA SER A 269 -19.82 17.83 -16.18
C SER A 269 -21.30 17.72 -16.50
N TRP A 270 -21.74 18.16 -17.68
CA TRP A 270 -23.14 18.04 -18.09
C TRP A 270 -23.50 16.58 -18.38
N ILE A 271 -24.69 16.15 -18.00
CA ILE A 271 -25.11 14.75 -18.16
C ILE A 271 -25.00 14.30 -19.62
N GLY A 272 -24.34 13.17 -19.87
CA GLY A 272 -24.16 12.59 -21.20
C GLY A 272 -23.20 13.35 -22.13
N CYS A 273 -22.46 14.34 -21.65
CA CYS A 273 -21.48 15.08 -22.47
C CYS A 273 -20.06 14.55 -22.28
N HIS A 274 -19.41 14.18 -23.38
CA HIS A 274 -18.04 13.64 -23.39
C HIS A 274 -17.00 14.61 -23.96
N LEU A 275 -17.31 15.91 -24.00
CA LEU A 275 -16.33 16.89 -24.49
C LEU A 275 -15.16 16.98 -23.49
N PRO A 276 -13.90 16.84 -23.93
CA PRO A 276 -12.76 16.83 -23.02
C PRO A 276 -12.60 18.15 -22.26
N PHE A 277 -12.05 18.07 -21.05
CA PHE A 277 -11.85 19.19 -20.12
C PHE A 277 -11.07 20.36 -20.75
N ASP A 278 -10.10 20.08 -21.60
CA ASP A 278 -9.31 21.12 -22.28
C ASP A 278 -10.15 22.04 -23.18
N LYS A 279 -11.31 21.55 -23.63
CA LYS A 279 -12.30 22.32 -24.39
C LYS A 279 -13.41 22.90 -23.51
N CYS A 280 -13.31 22.77 -22.20
CA CYS A 280 -14.28 23.27 -21.23
C CYS A 280 -13.87 24.62 -20.63
N GLN A 281 -14.89 25.42 -20.34
CA GLN A 281 -14.84 26.61 -19.50
C GLN A 281 -15.10 26.20 -18.04
N ILE A 282 -14.60 26.99 -17.10
CA ILE A 282 -14.87 26.75 -15.67
C ILE A 282 -16.08 27.58 -15.29
N HIS A 283 -17.15 26.88 -14.96
CA HIS A 283 -18.45 27.42 -14.61
C HIS A 283 -18.59 27.58 -13.09
N HIS A 284 -19.19 28.69 -12.65
CA HIS A 284 -19.54 28.92 -11.25
C HIS A 284 -20.98 28.47 -10.98
N ILE A 285 -21.17 27.46 -10.13
CA ILE A 285 -22.49 26.90 -9.78
C ILE A 285 -23.38 27.94 -9.09
N HIS A 286 -22.78 28.71 -8.17
CA HIS A 286 -23.27 30.01 -7.73
C HIS A 286 -22.53 31.08 -8.52
N PRO A 287 -23.21 31.83 -9.39
CA PRO A 287 -22.58 32.81 -10.27
C PRO A 287 -21.79 33.90 -9.56
N TRP A 288 -20.64 34.26 -10.15
CA TRP A 288 -19.70 35.25 -9.60
C TRP A 288 -20.31 36.64 -9.44
N ASN A 289 -21.13 37.08 -10.39
CA ASN A 289 -21.82 38.38 -10.35
C ASN A 289 -22.84 38.48 -9.20
N GLN A 290 -23.25 37.35 -8.63
CA GLN A 290 -24.10 37.29 -7.44
C GLN A 290 -23.33 36.98 -6.16
N GLY A 291 -22.00 37.10 -6.18
CA GLY A 291 -21.16 36.90 -5.01
C GLY A 291 -20.63 35.47 -4.83
N GLY A 292 -20.86 34.58 -5.79
CA GLY A 292 -20.28 33.24 -5.80
C GLY A 292 -18.75 33.29 -5.81
N GLN A 293 -18.12 32.44 -5.00
CA GLN A 293 -16.67 32.41 -4.86
C GLN A 293 -16.03 31.56 -5.97
N THR A 294 -14.81 31.90 -6.39
CA THR A 294 -14.02 31.07 -7.33
C THR A 294 -13.28 29.99 -6.54
N ASN A 295 -14.04 29.09 -5.90
CA ASN A 295 -13.54 28.04 -5.01
C ASN A 295 -13.92 26.67 -5.56
N MET A 296 -13.20 25.61 -5.20
CA MET A 296 -13.46 24.28 -5.75
C MET A 296 -14.90 23.86 -5.46
N SER A 297 -15.40 24.12 -4.25
CA SER A 297 -16.80 23.91 -3.86
C SER A 297 -17.85 24.64 -4.71
N ASN A 298 -17.47 25.58 -5.58
CA ASN A 298 -18.38 26.35 -6.41
C ASN A 298 -18.06 26.28 -7.92
N LEU A 299 -17.10 25.45 -8.34
CA LEU A 299 -16.65 25.39 -9.72
C LEU A 299 -16.93 24.03 -10.36
N THR A 300 -17.20 24.02 -11.66
CA THR A 300 -17.33 22.80 -12.46
C THR A 300 -16.92 23.04 -13.91
N PRO A 301 -16.30 22.08 -14.62
CA PRO A 301 -16.04 22.22 -16.05
C PRO A 301 -17.31 22.04 -16.89
N LEU A 302 -17.60 22.98 -17.79
CA LEU A 302 -18.66 22.87 -18.80
C LEU A 302 -18.13 23.26 -20.18
N CYS A 303 -18.57 22.57 -21.24
CA CYS A 303 -18.27 23.02 -22.60
C CYS A 303 -18.95 24.37 -22.89
N PRO A 304 -18.51 25.15 -23.90
CA PRO A 304 -19.14 26.43 -24.22
C PRO A 304 -20.66 26.33 -24.44
N HIS A 305 -21.13 25.24 -25.05
CA HIS A 305 -22.56 24.99 -25.26
C HIS A 305 -23.32 24.80 -23.95
N HIS A 306 -22.86 23.89 -23.07
CA HIS A 306 -23.53 23.60 -21.80
C HIS A 306 -23.33 24.70 -20.76
N ASN A 307 -22.21 25.43 -20.81
CA ASN A 307 -22.00 26.61 -19.98
C ASN A 307 -23.04 27.71 -20.31
N GLY A 308 -23.33 27.92 -21.60
CA GLY A 308 -24.38 28.85 -22.02
C GLY A 308 -25.82 28.32 -21.85
N ALA A 309 -25.99 27.00 -21.76
CA ALA A 309 -27.28 26.35 -21.56
C ALA A 309 -27.64 26.17 -20.07
N ASN A 310 -26.67 26.31 -19.17
CA ASN A 310 -26.87 26.17 -17.73
C ASN A 310 -27.79 27.29 -17.22
N GLU A 311 -28.81 26.91 -16.46
CA GLU A 311 -29.69 27.87 -15.82
C GLU A 311 -29.11 28.33 -14.48
N ASP A 312 -28.40 29.46 -14.54
CA ASP A 312 -27.69 30.07 -13.42
C ASP A 312 -28.60 30.49 -12.27
N HIS A 313 -29.81 30.98 -12.60
CA HIS A 313 -30.76 31.56 -11.65
C HIS A 313 -32.21 31.17 -11.98
N PRO A 314 -32.60 29.93 -11.67
CA PRO A 314 -33.99 29.57 -11.83
C PRO A 314 -34.89 30.24 -10.78
N PRO A 315 -36.13 30.59 -11.13
CA PRO A 315 -37.16 30.94 -10.14
C PRO A 315 -37.29 29.81 -9.10
N ASP A 316 -37.31 30.17 -7.82
CA ASP A 316 -37.40 29.24 -6.68
C ASP A 316 -36.30 28.16 -6.62
N GLY A 317 -35.20 28.35 -7.35
CA GLY A 317 -34.10 27.39 -7.45
C GLY A 317 -34.38 26.16 -8.31
N ILE A 318 -35.54 26.12 -8.99
CA ILE A 318 -35.97 25.00 -9.84
C ILE A 318 -35.77 25.37 -11.32
N PRO A 319 -34.84 24.69 -12.04
CA PRO A 319 -34.64 24.96 -13.46
C PRO A 319 -35.93 24.71 -14.26
N ILE A 320 -36.20 25.57 -15.23
CA ILE A 320 -37.37 25.47 -16.13
C ILE A 320 -36.97 25.12 -17.57
N THR A 321 -35.70 25.30 -17.93
CA THR A 321 -35.23 25.16 -19.32
C THR A 321 -34.48 23.84 -19.59
N ARG A 322 -33.15 23.86 -19.57
CA ARG A 322 -32.28 22.71 -19.88
C ARG A 322 -31.65 22.10 -18.64
N GLY A 323 -31.95 22.62 -17.46
CA GLY A 323 -31.38 22.16 -16.20
C GLY A 323 -30.22 23.04 -15.72
N ARG A 324 -29.67 22.67 -14.57
CA ARG A 324 -28.54 23.37 -13.96
C ARG A 324 -27.57 22.42 -13.29
N MET A 325 -26.32 22.84 -13.18
CA MET A 325 -25.32 22.16 -12.37
C MET A 325 -25.49 22.47 -10.89
N VAL A 326 -25.29 21.47 -10.04
CA VAL A 326 -25.31 21.58 -8.58
C VAL A 326 -24.13 20.81 -7.98
N ARG A 327 -23.68 21.20 -6.79
CA ARG A 327 -22.72 20.41 -6.02
C ARG A 327 -23.43 19.30 -5.26
N MET A 328 -22.82 18.12 -5.23
CA MET A 328 -23.28 16.97 -4.45
C MET A 328 -22.09 16.36 -3.71
N GLY A 329 -21.87 16.77 -2.45
CA GLY A 329 -20.73 16.32 -1.64
C GLY A 329 -19.39 16.61 -2.31
N THR A 330 -18.61 15.56 -2.60
CA THR A 330 -17.30 15.65 -3.28
C THR A 330 -17.40 15.71 -4.81
N GLY A 331 -18.60 15.74 -5.39
CA GLY A 331 -18.79 15.76 -6.85
C GLY A 331 -19.87 16.74 -7.33
N VAL A 332 -20.29 16.54 -8.58
CA VAL A 332 -21.26 17.39 -9.28
C VAL A 332 -22.46 16.59 -9.77
N GLY A 333 -23.62 17.24 -9.74
CA GLY A 333 -24.87 16.72 -10.28
C GLY A 333 -25.49 17.69 -11.28
N TRP A 334 -26.29 17.15 -12.18
CA TRP A 334 -27.14 17.91 -13.07
C TRP A 334 -28.59 17.76 -12.60
N GLN A 335 -29.25 18.90 -12.37
CA GLN A 335 -30.65 18.95 -11.98
C GLN A 335 -31.50 19.21 -13.22
N ALA A 336 -32.43 18.30 -13.50
CA ALA A 336 -33.34 18.40 -14.64
C ALA A 336 -34.39 19.50 -14.43
N PRO A 337 -34.96 20.04 -15.52
CA PRO A 337 -36.10 20.95 -15.44
C PRO A 337 -37.26 20.37 -14.63
N GLY A 338 -37.99 21.21 -13.90
CA GLY A 338 -39.11 20.79 -13.07
C GLY A 338 -38.73 20.22 -11.70
N GLY A 339 -37.44 20.27 -11.32
CA GLY A 339 -37.01 20.09 -9.93
C GLY A 339 -36.79 18.63 -9.50
N ALA A 340 -36.63 17.71 -10.46
CA ALA A 340 -36.24 16.34 -10.14
C ALA A 340 -34.92 16.29 -9.33
N PRO A 341 -34.72 15.27 -8.48
CA PRO A 341 -33.47 15.09 -7.74
C PRO A 341 -32.26 15.15 -8.69
N PRO A 342 -31.18 15.87 -8.32
CA PRO A 342 -30.03 15.99 -9.20
C PRO A 342 -29.38 14.63 -9.46
N ILE A 343 -29.09 14.36 -10.72
CA ILE A 343 -28.41 13.14 -11.15
C ILE A 343 -26.91 13.41 -11.07
N GLN A 344 -26.21 12.59 -10.29
CA GLN A 344 -24.75 12.65 -10.25
C GLN A 344 -24.20 12.37 -11.65
N THR A 345 -23.54 13.35 -12.24
CA THR A 345 -23.05 13.21 -13.62
C THR A 345 -21.77 12.40 -13.69
N ARG A 346 -21.06 12.26 -12.56
CA ARG A 346 -19.91 11.36 -12.36
C ARG A 346 -19.82 10.86 -10.92
N PRO A 347 -19.58 9.57 -10.67
CA PRO A 347 -19.38 9.06 -9.32
C PRO A 347 -18.17 9.75 -8.67
N ALA A 348 -18.31 10.12 -7.39
CA ALA A 348 -17.16 10.54 -6.59
C ALA A 348 -16.11 9.41 -6.61
N PRO A 349 -14.80 9.71 -6.58
CA PRO A 349 -13.80 8.66 -6.40
C PRO A 349 -14.15 7.89 -5.14
N THR A 350 -14.55 6.62 -5.29
CA THR A 350 -14.85 5.74 -4.15
C THR A 350 -13.60 5.69 -3.28
N PRO A 351 -13.70 5.99 -1.97
CA PRO A 351 -12.59 5.71 -1.07
C PRO A 351 -12.26 4.22 -1.20
N PRO A 352 -10.96 3.82 -1.16
CA PRO A 352 -10.64 2.41 -1.09
C PRO A 352 -11.38 1.85 0.12
N SER A 353 -12.27 0.89 -0.11
CA SER A 353 -13.05 0.26 0.95
C SER A 353 -12.09 -0.15 2.05
N ALA A 354 -12.29 0.41 3.26
CA ALA A 354 -11.65 -0.14 4.44
C ALA A 354 -12.07 -1.61 4.46
N THR A 355 -11.11 -2.51 4.29
CA THR A 355 -11.28 -3.93 4.59
C THR A 355 -12.01 -4.02 5.93
N PRO A 356 -13.12 -4.76 6.04
CA PRO A 356 -13.78 -4.92 7.32
C PRO A 356 -12.75 -5.57 8.24
N THR A 357 -12.34 -4.84 9.27
CA THR A 357 -11.54 -5.37 10.37
C THR A 357 -12.41 -6.43 11.05
N THR A 358 -12.24 -7.68 10.64
CA THR A 358 -12.73 -8.81 11.44
C THR A 358 -11.90 -8.84 12.71
N SER A 359 -12.41 -8.22 13.77
CA SER A 359 -11.93 -8.45 15.12
C SER A 359 -12.01 -9.96 15.44
N PRO A 360 -11.00 -10.56 16.07
CA PRO A 360 -11.09 -11.95 16.49
C PRO A 360 -12.12 -12.09 17.62
N PRO A 361 -12.84 -13.22 17.72
CA PRO A 361 -13.89 -13.40 18.71
C PRO A 361 -13.26 -13.48 20.11
N THR A 362 -13.67 -12.57 21.00
CA THR A 362 -13.43 -12.68 22.43
C THR A 362 -14.34 -13.77 22.99
N ASN A 363 -13.75 -14.89 23.40
CA ASN A 363 -14.44 -15.90 24.20
C ASN A 363 -14.78 -15.31 25.58
N SER A 364 -16.06 -15.03 25.81
CA SER A 364 -16.62 -14.90 27.15
C SER A 364 -17.55 -16.10 27.40
N PRO A 365 -17.51 -16.72 28.59
CA PRO A 365 -18.36 -17.89 28.88
C PRO A 365 -19.83 -17.48 29.04
N PRO A 366 -20.78 -18.41 28.84
CA PRO A 366 -22.20 -18.09 28.70
C PRO A 366 -22.85 -17.72 30.04
N PRO A 367 -23.91 -16.89 30.05
CA PRO A 367 -24.58 -16.50 31.28
C PRO A 367 -25.49 -17.61 31.81
N ALA A 368 -25.46 -17.80 33.13
CA ALA A 368 -26.45 -18.60 33.84
C ALA A 368 -27.80 -17.85 33.88
N HIS A 369 -28.86 -18.59 33.61
CA HIS A 369 -30.24 -18.14 33.56
C HIS A 369 -30.86 -17.91 34.96
N HIS A 370 -31.85 -16.99 34.97
CA HIS A 370 -32.97 -16.84 35.94
C HIS A 370 -32.59 -16.19 37.30
N GLN A 371 -33.32 -15.22 37.84
CA GLN A 371 -34.78 -15.13 37.98
C GLN A 371 -35.22 -13.70 38.40
N ALA A 372 -36.55 -13.51 38.44
CA ALA A 372 -37.31 -12.26 38.49
C ALA A 372 -37.19 -11.36 39.75
N THR A 373 -37.58 -10.10 39.56
CA THR A 373 -37.80 -9.03 40.55
C THR A 373 -38.98 -9.28 41.51
N PRO A 374 -38.93 -8.65 42.70
CA PRO A 374 -40.06 -7.84 43.20
C PRO A 374 -39.62 -6.47 43.83
N PRO A 375 -40.56 -5.58 44.23
CA PRO A 375 -40.38 -4.11 44.16
C PRO A 375 -40.25 -3.44 45.57
N PRO A 376 -40.53 -2.14 45.81
CA PRO A 376 -39.59 -1.19 46.42
C PRO A 376 -39.95 -0.75 47.86
N GLU A 377 -38.99 -0.20 48.63
CA GLU A 377 -39.34 0.53 49.87
C GLU A 377 -38.36 1.66 50.27
N ALA A 378 -38.99 2.82 50.48
CA ALA A 378 -38.74 4.01 51.30
C ALA A 378 -37.33 4.47 51.78
N GLN A 379 -36.99 5.69 51.34
CA GLN A 379 -36.61 6.91 52.10
C GLN A 379 -35.89 6.75 53.47
N HIS A 380 -34.79 7.51 53.66
CA HIS A 380 -34.54 8.31 54.87
C HIS A 380 -33.62 9.51 54.53
N GLN A 381 -34.07 10.72 54.87
CA GLN A 381 -33.34 12.00 54.80
C GLN A 381 -32.42 12.18 56.01
N ALA A 382 -31.35 12.97 55.85
CA ALA A 382 -30.59 13.56 56.95
C ALA A 382 -30.39 15.09 56.71
N PRO A 383 -30.31 15.91 57.78
CA PRO A 383 -30.65 17.35 57.76
C PRO A 383 -29.47 18.29 57.43
N PRO A 384 -29.74 19.58 57.11
CA PRO A 384 -28.71 20.54 56.69
C PRO A 384 -28.00 21.24 57.87
N PRO A 385 -26.74 21.69 57.69
CA PRO A 385 -26.05 22.56 58.64
C PRO A 385 -26.33 24.06 58.39
N PRO A 386 -26.12 24.94 59.41
CA PRO A 386 -26.71 26.27 59.50
C PRO A 386 -25.93 27.38 58.80
N GLU A 387 -26.67 28.42 58.37
CA GLU A 387 -26.18 29.67 57.79
C GLU A 387 -25.49 30.59 58.82
N ALA A 388 -24.41 31.25 58.40
CA ALA A 388 -23.90 32.45 59.07
C ALA A 388 -23.17 33.39 58.09
N HIS A 389 -23.81 34.53 57.89
CA HIS A 389 -23.27 35.89 57.71
C HIS A 389 -22.54 36.32 56.42
N HIS A 390 -23.28 37.17 55.71
CA HIS A 390 -22.86 38.28 54.86
C HIS A 390 -21.54 38.96 55.27
N GLN A 391 -20.64 39.13 54.29
CA GLN A 391 -19.81 40.32 54.16
C GLN A 391 -19.78 40.77 52.69
N ALA A 392 -20.12 42.04 52.49
CA ALA A 392 -20.12 42.73 51.22
C ALA A 392 -18.70 43.12 50.80
N THR A 393 -18.41 43.02 49.50
CA THR A 393 -17.27 43.69 48.87
C THR A 393 -17.75 44.63 47.76
N PRO A 394 -17.18 45.86 47.66
CA PRO A 394 -17.65 46.92 46.76
C PRO A 394 -17.15 46.78 45.30
N PRO A 395 -17.76 47.53 44.35
CA PRO A 395 -17.45 47.49 42.91
C PRO A 395 -16.19 48.33 42.54
N PRO A 396 -15.74 48.32 41.26
CA PRO A 396 -14.35 48.53 40.85
C PRO A 396 -13.96 50.01 40.68
N GLU A 397 -12.66 50.29 40.71
CA GLU A 397 -12.07 51.57 40.29
C GLU A 397 -11.21 51.41 39.03
N SER A 398 -11.53 52.28 38.06
CA SER A 398 -10.80 52.80 36.88
C SER A 398 -10.20 51.84 35.85
#